data_AF-A0A2V8DTI1-F1
#
_entry.id   AF-A0A2V8DTI1-F1
#
_cell.length_a   1.000
_cell.length_b   1.000
_cell.length_c   1.000
_cell.angle_alpha   90.00
_cell.angle_beta   90.00
_cell.angle_gamma   90.00
#
_symmetry.space_group_name_H-M   'P 1'
#
loop_
_entity.id
_entity.type
_entity.pdbx_description
1 polymer ?
#
loop_
_entity_poly.entity_id
_entity_poly.type
_entity_poly.pdbx_seq_one_letter_code
_entity_poly.pdbx_strand_id
1 'polypeptide(L)'
;MSRVASSDDARHEPDRRDLYLRLNSITVFVRDQDRSLRFYLDQLGFRLAADARLPTGDRWIAVAPPDGTGVLALVAPKPDSEEYKLIGRSTPAAFLTEDIFAKFDEWRGCGVHFHHPPLQQSGGEMVARFEDVDGNSFALVSHESATREIEAQRRAHTARFESERRAAQELELARQVQARLFPQGQPSLATLEYAGVCIQTRSIGGDYYDFLDLGRRHLGLVISDISGKGTAAALLMANLQAQVRNLSELYWSRPYTPFVLEQPARLLRSVNQLFCENTAENAYATLIFVEYNDSERRLRYANCGHLAGLLLRSDNTLERLDSTCAVLGLFRNWDCSIEERQLFPGDTLVLYTDGITEPLNDEGREFGEHRLVETLLRHRERDSRRLLQLIVDEVQRFGPHEQRDDITLVVARCR
;
A
#
# COMPACT_ATOMS: atom_id res chain seq x y z
N MET A 1 -47.25 21.62 -1.37
CA MET A 1 -46.27 21.45 -0.27
C MET A 1 -45.47 20.20 -0.54
N SER A 2 -44.16 20.40 -0.56
CA SER A 2 -42.98 19.52 -0.63
C SER A 2 -43.08 18.07 -1.13
N ARG A 3 -42.26 17.84 -2.16
CA ARG A 3 -41.68 16.59 -2.62
C ARG A 3 -40.49 16.17 -1.73
N VAL A 4 -40.41 14.85 -1.53
CA VAL A 4 -39.27 13.93 -1.73
C VAL A 4 -38.04 14.03 -0.80
N ALA A 5 -37.76 12.88 -0.18
CA ALA A 5 -36.56 12.52 0.57
C ALA A 5 -35.46 11.93 -0.33
N SER A 6 -34.23 12.08 0.19
CA SER A 6 -32.89 11.52 -0.12
C SER A 6 -32.71 10.43 -1.18
N SER A 7 -31.58 10.51 -1.90
CA SER A 7 -30.45 9.57 -1.70
C SER A 7 -29.25 9.95 -2.58
N ASP A 8 -28.08 9.91 -1.96
CA ASP A 8 -26.78 9.75 -2.60
C ASP A 8 -26.77 8.54 -3.53
N ASP A 9 -26.21 8.70 -4.73
CA ASP A 9 -25.65 7.59 -5.50
C ASP A 9 -24.41 8.11 -6.24
N ALA A 10 -23.34 8.29 -5.46
CA ALA A 10 -21.98 8.48 -5.96
C ALA A 10 -21.54 7.18 -6.66
N ARG A 11 -21.86 7.07 -7.95
CA ARG A 11 -21.33 5.99 -8.79
C ARG A 11 -19.86 6.22 -9.04
N HIS A 12 -19.04 5.50 -8.28
CA HIS A 12 -17.69 5.12 -8.65
C HIS A 12 -17.73 4.51 -10.07
N GLU A 13 -17.31 5.26 -11.09
CA GLU A 13 -17.05 4.68 -12.40
C GLU A 13 -15.79 3.81 -12.29
N PRO A 14 -15.84 2.52 -12.65
CA PRO A 14 -14.67 1.66 -12.61
C PRO A 14 -13.72 2.07 -13.73
N ASP A 15 -12.45 2.27 -13.38
CA ASP A 15 -11.24 2.23 -14.20
C ASP A 15 -11.53 2.14 -15.71
N ARG A 16 -11.96 3.27 -16.28
CA ARG A 16 -12.26 3.37 -17.69
C ARG A 16 -10.90 3.33 -18.37
N ARG A 17 -10.48 2.14 -18.82
CA ARG A 17 -9.41 2.03 -19.82
C ARG A 17 -9.82 2.92 -20.97
N ASP A 18 -9.25 4.11 -21.06
CA ASP A 18 -9.60 5.08 -22.09
C ASP A 18 -9.38 4.44 -23.45
N LEU A 19 -10.47 3.97 -24.06
CA LEU A 19 -10.47 3.52 -25.43
C LEU A 19 -10.15 4.74 -26.27
N TYR A 20 -8.96 4.71 -26.85
CA TYR A 20 -8.45 5.82 -27.63
C TYR A 20 -9.41 6.18 -28.77
N LEU A 21 -9.93 7.40 -28.72
CA LEU A 21 -10.81 8.00 -29.72
C LEU A 21 -10.06 9.19 -30.35
N ARG A 22 -9.84 9.15 -31.67
CA ARG A 22 -9.28 10.28 -32.43
C ARG A 22 -10.14 10.60 -33.65
N LEU A 23 -10.22 11.90 -33.97
CA LEU A 23 -10.81 12.39 -35.21
C LEU A 23 -9.93 11.95 -36.40
N ASN A 24 -10.50 11.22 -37.35
CA ASN A 24 -9.71 10.40 -38.28
C ASN A 24 -9.41 11.04 -39.66
N SER A 25 -10.11 12.12 -40.09
CA SER A 25 -9.77 12.75 -41.38
C SER A 25 -10.41 14.14 -41.57
N ILE A 26 -9.68 15.04 -42.23
CA ILE A 26 -10.20 16.30 -42.79
C ILE A 26 -10.05 16.23 -44.32
N THR A 27 -11.09 16.58 -45.07
CA THR A 27 -11.04 16.65 -46.53
C THR A 27 -10.56 18.02 -46.99
N VAL A 28 -9.59 18.03 -47.89
CA VAL A 28 -9.07 19.22 -48.58
C VAL A 28 -9.34 19.05 -50.07
N PHE A 29 -10.14 19.97 -50.63
CA PHE A 29 -10.41 19.96 -52.06
C PHE A 29 -9.27 20.65 -52.82
N VAL A 30 -8.75 19.96 -53.84
CA VAL A 30 -7.58 20.36 -54.62
C VAL A 30 -7.90 20.30 -56.11
N ARG A 31 -7.18 21.06 -56.95
CA ARG A 31 -7.38 21.01 -58.41
C ARG A 31 -6.66 19.83 -59.05
N ASP A 32 -5.47 19.52 -58.54
CA ASP A 32 -4.61 18.45 -59.03
C ASP A 32 -3.98 17.71 -57.85
N GLN A 33 -4.38 16.45 -57.69
CA GLN A 33 -3.96 15.62 -56.56
C GLN A 33 -2.44 15.37 -56.54
N ASP A 34 -1.76 15.23 -57.68
CA ASP A 34 -0.33 14.94 -57.74
C ASP A 34 0.53 16.19 -57.50
N ARG A 35 0.05 17.35 -57.94
CA ARG A 35 0.66 18.66 -57.63
C ARG A 35 0.53 18.97 -56.14
N SER A 36 -0.66 18.79 -55.57
CA SER A 36 -0.89 19.04 -54.15
C SER A 36 -0.17 18.01 -53.29
N LEU A 37 -0.13 16.73 -53.68
CA LEU A 37 0.65 15.71 -52.98
C LEU A 37 2.13 16.10 -52.83
N ARG A 38 2.78 16.57 -53.91
CA ARG A 38 4.18 17.04 -53.85
C ARG A 38 4.36 18.21 -52.89
N PHE A 39 3.43 19.15 -52.83
CA PHE A 39 3.49 20.24 -51.85
C PHE A 39 3.49 19.69 -50.40
N TYR A 40 2.54 18.81 -50.07
CA TYR A 40 2.46 18.26 -48.72
C TYR A 40 3.68 17.41 -48.35
N LEU A 41 4.19 16.57 -49.26
CA LEU A 41 5.35 15.73 -48.99
C LEU A 41 6.66 16.53 -48.95
N ASP A 42 6.92 17.34 -49.98
CA ASP A 42 8.23 17.94 -50.21
C ASP A 42 8.41 19.26 -49.45
N GLN A 43 7.35 20.06 -49.32
CA GLN A 43 7.43 21.39 -48.68
C GLN A 43 7.01 21.35 -47.21
N LEU A 44 6.00 20.56 -46.86
CA LEU A 44 5.52 20.43 -45.47
C LEU A 44 6.13 19.22 -44.74
N GLY A 45 6.82 18.33 -45.44
CA GLY A 45 7.45 17.15 -44.85
C GLY A 45 6.46 16.06 -44.42
N PHE A 46 5.26 16.05 -45.00
CA PHE A 46 4.24 15.05 -44.65
C PHE A 46 4.60 13.69 -45.25
N ARG A 47 3.88 12.66 -44.81
CA ARG A 47 3.99 11.31 -45.37
C ARG A 47 2.72 10.94 -46.10
N LEU A 48 2.85 10.14 -47.16
CA LEU A 48 1.73 9.51 -47.81
C LEU A 48 1.13 8.47 -46.86
N ALA A 49 -0.08 8.73 -46.36
CA ALA A 49 -0.80 7.82 -45.48
C ALA A 49 -1.58 6.77 -46.29
N ALA A 50 -2.13 7.15 -47.44
CA ALA A 50 -2.78 6.24 -48.37
C ALA A 50 -2.88 6.83 -49.79
N ASP A 51 -2.85 5.96 -50.79
CA ASP A 51 -3.22 6.26 -52.18
C ASP A 51 -4.03 5.07 -52.69
N ALA A 52 -5.34 5.23 -52.78
CA ALA A 52 -6.27 4.16 -53.13
C ALA A 52 -7.29 4.64 -54.16
N ARG A 53 -7.89 3.71 -54.90
CA ARG A 53 -9.07 4.00 -55.72
C ARG A 53 -10.30 3.52 -54.97
N LEU A 54 -11.26 4.43 -54.80
CA LEU A 54 -12.55 4.11 -54.20
C LEU A 54 -13.36 3.24 -55.17
N PRO A 55 -14.37 2.48 -54.68
CA PRO A 55 -15.28 1.71 -55.52
C PRO A 55 -16.01 2.55 -56.58
N THR A 56 -16.12 3.86 -56.36
CA THR A 56 -16.67 4.83 -57.32
C THR A 56 -15.75 5.12 -58.51
N GLY A 57 -14.50 4.64 -58.47
CA GLY A 57 -13.46 4.88 -59.47
C GLY A 57 -12.59 6.10 -59.16
N ASP A 58 -12.98 6.93 -58.19
CA ASP A 58 -12.25 8.13 -57.81
C ASP A 58 -10.97 7.78 -57.03
N ARG A 59 -9.89 8.52 -57.31
CA ARG A 59 -8.63 8.40 -56.55
C ARG A 59 -8.77 9.13 -55.22
N TRP A 60 -8.36 8.47 -54.15
CA TRP A 60 -8.33 8.98 -52.80
C TRP A 60 -6.89 8.97 -52.29
N ILE A 61 -6.32 10.17 -52.16
CA ILE A 61 -4.98 10.37 -51.62
C ILE A 61 -5.11 10.96 -50.23
N ALA A 62 -4.34 10.44 -49.29
CA ALA A 62 -4.34 10.88 -47.92
C ALA A 62 -2.90 11.13 -47.47
N VAL A 63 -2.63 12.31 -46.91
CA VAL A 63 -1.34 12.68 -46.34
C VAL A 63 -1.46 12.90 -44.84
N ALA A 64 -0.41 12.59 -44.09
CA ALA A 64 -0.38 12.77 -42.64
C ALA A 64 0.88 13.53 -42.23
N PRO A 65 0.81 14.38 -41.18
CA PRO A 65 2.00 14.92 -40.55
C PRO A 65 2.92 13.80 -40.02
N PRO A 66 4.21 14.08 -39.75
CA PRO A 66 5.19 13.06 -39.35
C PRO A 66 4.84 12.23 -38.10
N ASP A 67 4.00 12.77 -37.22
CA ASP A 67 3.55 12.16 -35.96
C ASP A 67 2.31 11.26 -36.10
N GLY A 68 1.67 11.25 -37.28
CA GLY A 68 0.48 10.44 -37.57
C GLY A 68 -0.78 10.84 -36.80
N THR A 69 -0.86 12.07 -36.27
CA THR A 69 -1.98 12.49 -35.40
C THR A 69 -3.31 12.76 -36.14
N GLY A 70 -3.29 12.85 -37.47
CA GLY A 70 -4.47 12.98 -38.33
C GLY A 70 -4.13 12.84 -39.82
N VAL A 71 -5.16 12.76 -40.67
CA VAL A 71 -5.01 12.58 -42.12
C VAL A 71 -5.76 13.67 -42.89
N LEU A 72 -5.10 14.33 -43.84
CA LEU A 72 -5.72 15.18 -44.84
C LEU A 72 -6.01 14.37 -46.10
N ALA A 73 -7.29 14.20 -46.42
CA ALA A 73 -7.72 13.58 -47.66
C ALA A 73 -7.72 14.63 -48.78
N LEU A 74 -6.85 14.48 -49.76
CA LEU A 74 -6.77 15.34 -50.93
C LEU A 74 -7.75 14.83 -51.99
N VAL A 75 -8.81 15.58 -52.25
CA VAL A 75 -9.88 15.19 -53.19
C VAL A 75 -9.93 16.19 -54.34
N ALA A 76 -9.89 15.70 -55.58
CA ALA A 76 -10.12 16.51 -56.77
C ALA A 76 -11.58 16.39 -57.24
N PRO A 77 -12.47 17.34 -56.88
CA PRO A 77 -13.86 17.29 -57.29
C PRO A 77 -14.02 17.66 -58.77
N LYS A 78 -15.17 17.31 -59.36
CA LYS A 78 -15.46 17.64 -60.77
C LYS A 78 -15.61 19.17 -60.94
N PRO A 79 -15.12 19.79 -62.03
CA PRO A 79 -15.14 21.25 -62.20
C PRO A 79 -16.49 21.94 -62.00
N ASP A 80 -17.60 21.27 -62.34
CA ASP A 80 -18.96 21.83 -62.25
C ASP A 80 -19.68 21.53 -60.92
N SER A 81 -18.98 20.93 -59.95
CA SER A 81 -19.56 20.54 -58.65
C SER A 81 -19.53 21.68 -57.63
N GLU A 82 -20.39 21.61 -56.61
CA GLU A 82 -20.38 22.58 -55.51
C GLU A 82 -19.08 22.47 -54.68
N GLU A 83 -18.51 21.26 -54.58
CA GLU A 83 -17.25 20.99 -53.90
C GLU A 83 -16.07 21.70 -54.58
N TYR A 84 -16.09 21.85 -55.91
CA TYR A 84 -15.04 22.58 -56.64
C TYR A 84 -14.99 24.06 -56.25
N LYS A 85 -16.13 24.67 -55.85
CA LYS A 85 -16.19 26.05 -55.36
C LYS A 85 -15.60 26.23 -53.95
N LEU A 86 -15.28 25.13 -53.28
CA LEU A 86 -14.65 25.13 -51.95
C LEU A 86 -13.12 25.15 -52.02
N ILE A 87 -12.53 24.92 -53.20
CA ILE A 87 -11.09 25.04 -53.42
C ILE A 87 -10.66 26.50 -53.20
N GLY A 88 -9.55 26.70 -52.49
CA GLY A 88 -8.99 28.02 -52.22
C GLY A 88 -9.61 28.74 -51.02
N ARG A 89 -10.29 28.01 -50.13
CA ARG A 89 -10.94 28.59 -48.94
C ARG A 89 -10.13 28.35 -47.67
N SER A 90 -10.49 29.08 -46.62
CA SER A 90 -9.98 28.77 -45.27
C SER A 90 -10.44 27.37 -44.86
N THR A 91 -9.48 26.50 -44.61
CA THR A 91 -9.74 25.15 -44.10
C THR A 91 -9.84 25.22 -42.58
N PRO A 92 -10.80 24.55 -41.95
CA PRO A 92 -10.91 24.46 -40.48
C PRO A 92 -9.88 23.47 -39.91
N ALA A 93 -8.60 23.63 -40.29
CA ALA A 93 -7.49 22.82 -39.84
C ALA A 93 -6.35 23.72 -39.34
N ALA A 94 -5.80 23.36 -38.19
CA ALA A 94 -4.66 24.03 -37.58
C ALA A 94 -3.55 23.01 -37.35
N PHE A 95 -2.32 23.39 -37.70
CA PHE A 95 -1.11 22.64 -37.42
C PHE A 95 -0.45 23.20 -36.19
N LEU A 96 -0.03 22.31 -35.30
CA LEU A 96 0.56 22.66 -34.02
C LEU A 96 2.08 22.51 -34.10
N THR A 97 2.82 23.44 -33.52
CA THR A 97 4.29 23.36 -33.40
C THR A 97 4.74 23.91 -32.05
N GLU A 98 5.83 23.34 -31.52
CA GLU A 98 6.46 23.81 -30.28
C GLU A 98 7.19 25.15 -30.49
N ASP A 99 7.71 25.36 -31.70
CA ASP A 99 8.36 26.60 -32.13
C ASP A 99 7.78 27.03 -33.47
N ILE A 100 6.95 28.08 -33.42
CA ILE A 100 6.31 28.62 -34.62
C ILE A 100 7.27 29.41 -35.50
N PHE A 101 8.29 30.03 -34.92
CA PHE A 101 9.24 30.84 -35.67
C PHE A 101 10.19 29.95 -36.47
N ALA A 102 10.76 28.93 -35.83
CA ALA A 102 11.61 27.95 -36.51
C ALA A 102 10.84 27.22 -37.62
N LYS A 103 9.60 26.79 -37.36
CA LYS A 103 8.78 26.10 -38.37
C LYS A 103 8.35 27.02 -39.50
N PHE A 104 8.05 28.29 -39.21
CA PHE A 104 7.77 29.30 -40.22
C PHE A 104 8.96 29.51 -41.15
N ASP A 105 10.17 29.66 -40.59
CA ASP A 105 11.39 29.87 -41.39
C ASP A 105 11.73 28.63 -42.24
N GLU A 106 11.59 27.43 -41.69
CA GLU A 106 11.76 26.16 -42.41
C GLU A 106 10.83 26.06 -43.61
N TRP A 107 9.51 26.18 -43.38
CA TRP A 107 8.52 26.03 -44.43
C TRP A 107 8.60 27.15 -45.48
N ARG A 108 8.86 28.39 -45.04
CA ARG A 108 9.11 29.49 -45.98
C ARG A 108 10.37 29.24 -46.83
N GLY A 109 11.41 28.66 -46.25
CA GLY A 109 12.62 28.21 -46.97
C GLY A 109 12.34 27.11 -47.99
N CYS A 110 11.37 26.25 -47.71
CA CYS A 110 10.87 25.21 -48.64
C CYS A 110 9.87 25.72 -49.69
N GLY A 111 9.55 27.03 -49.70
CA GLY A 111 8.68 27.65 -50.70
C GLY A 111 7.21 27.78 -50.32
N VAL A 112 6.85 27.51 -49.06
CA VAL A 112 5.48 27.68 -48.56
C VAL A 112 5.13 29.16 -48.43
N HIS A 113 3.96 29.56 -48.93
CA HIS A 113 3.49 30.94 -48.86
C HIS A 113 2.75 31.20 -47.55
N PHE A 114 3.24 32.18 -46.78
CA PHE A 114 2.56 32.69 -45.59
C PHE A 114 2.01 34.10 -45.84
N HIS A 115 0.79 34.37 -45.34
CA HIS A 115 0.18 35.70 -45.43
C HIS A 115 0.89 36.74 -44.56
N HIS A 116 1.38 36.32 -43.40
CA HIS A 116 2.06 37.16 -42.41
C HIS A 116 3.03 36.32 -41.57
N PRO A 117 4.08 36.93 -40.99
CA PRO A 117 4.92 36.27 -39.98
C PRO A 117 4.09 35.90 -38.73
N PRO A 118 4.56 35.02 -37.83
CA PRO A 118 3.84 34.67 -36.61
C PRO A 118 3.46 35.91 -35.80
N LEU A 119 2.17 36.06 -35.48
CA LEU A 119 1.62 37.17 -34.71
C LEU A 119 0.94 36.64 -33.43
N GLN A 120 1.09 37.38 -32.32
CA GLN A 120 0.41 37.06 -31.08
C GLN A 120 -1.07 37.45 -31.15
N GLN A 121 -1.97 36.51 -30.89
CA GLN A 121 -3.40 36.79 -30.77
C GLN A 121 -3.79 37.16 -29.34
N SER A 122 -5.01 37.67 -29.15
CA SER A 122 -5.53 38.14 -27.85
C SER A 122 -5.53 37.08 -26.72
N GLY A 123 -5.29 35.80 -27.03
CA GLY A 123 -5.13 34.69 -26.08
C GLY A 123 -3.68 34.31 -25.75
N GLY A 124 -2.68 35.05 -26.25
CA GLY A 124 -1.26 34.76 -26.01
C GLY A 124 -0.64 33.71 -26.94
N GLU A 125 -1.46 32.98 -27.70
CA GLU A 125 -1.01 32.05 -28.73
C GLU A 125 -0.45 32.79 -29.95
N MET A 126 0.68 32.32 -30.47
CA MET A 126 1.23 32.79 -31.73
C MET A 126 0.58 32.04 -32.88
N VAL A 127 0.13 32.77 -33.90
CA VAL A 127 -0.51 32.20 -35.08
C VAL A 127 0.13 32.76 -36.35
N ALA A 128 0.38 31.90 -37.32
CA ALA A 128 0.71 32.25 -38.69
C ALA A 128 -0.28 31.55 -39.63
N ARG A 129 -0.55 32.12 -40.81
CA ARG A 129 -1.41 31.50 -41.82
C ARG A 129 -0.65 31.29 -43.12
N PHE A 130 -0.80 30.09 -43.69
CA PHE A 130 -0.17 29.71 -44.94
C PHE A 130 -1.18 29.09 -45.90
N GLU A 131 -0.80 29.05 -47.18
CA GLU A 131 -1.62 28.49 -48.25
C GLU A 131 -0.95 27.28 -48.88
N ASP A 132 -1.76 26.33 -49.36
CA ASP A 132 -1.30 25.30 -50.29
C ASP A 132 -1.24 25.82 -51.74
N VAL A 133 -0.82 24.95 -52.67
CA VAL A 133 -0.71 25.26 -54.10
C VAL A 133 -2.03 25.62 -54.78
N ASP A 134 -3.16 25.36 -54.13
CA ASP A 134 -4.51 25.64 -54.62
C ASP A 134 -5.16 26.86 -53.96
N GLY A 135 -4.49 27.47 -52.97
CA GLY A 135 -4.95 28.63 -52.20
C GLY A 135 -5.75 28.27 -50.95
N ASN A 136 -5.79 26.99 -50.55
CA ASN A 136 -6.45 26.60 -49.30
C ASN A 136 -5.63 27.12 -48.12
N SER A 137 -6.25 27.90 -47.23
CA SER A 137 -5.57 28.55 -46.12
C SER A 137 -5.66 27.73 -44.83
N PHE A 138 -4.52 27.57 -44.16
CA PHE A 138 -4.36 26.80 -42.92
C PHE A 138 -3.74 27.67 -41.81
N ALA A 139 -4.00 27.33 -40.56
CA ALA A 139 -3.34 27.96 -39.42
C ALA A 139 -2.13 27.13 -38.96
N LEU A 140 -1.02 27.79 -38.63
CA LEU A 140 0.09 27.24 -37.85
C LEU A 140 0.07 27.93 -36.49
N VAL A 141 0.02 27.17 -35.41
CA VAL A 141 -0.21 27.67 -34.04
C VAL A 141 0.87 27.16 -33.10
N SER A 142 1.40 28.04 -32.24
CA SER A 142 2.31 27.64 -31.15
C SER A 142 1.51 27.14 -29.95
N HIS A 143 1.91 26.01 -29.36
CA HIS A 143 1.24 25.48 -28.17
C HIS A 143 2.22 25.29 -27.01
N GLU A 144 2.78 26.40 -26.52
CA GLU A 144 3.75 26.35 -25.42
C GLU A 144 3.14 25.95 -24.06
N SER A 145 1.84 26.14 -23.84
CA SER A 145 1.24 26.04 -22.51
C SER A 145 0.57 24.70 -22.21
N ALA A 146 -0.17 24.08 -23.14
CA ALA A 146 -0.95 22.88 -22.81
C ALA A 146 -0.19 21.55 -22.98
N THR A 147 0.78 21.44 -23.89
CA THR A 147 1.64 20.23 -24.00
C THR A 147 2.62 20.11 -22.83
N ARG A 148 3.22 21.24 -22.40
CA ARG A 148 4.10 21.28 -21.23
C ARG A 148 3.38 20.84 -19.95
N GLU A 149 2.13 21.26 -19.77
CA GLU A 149 1.32 20.87 -18.60
C GLU A 149 1.01 19.37 -18.61
N ILE A 150 0.58 18.81 -19.74
CA ILE A 150 0.29 17.37 -19.88
C ILE A 150 1.54 16.52 -19.64
N GLU A 151 2.70 16.93 -20.17
CA GLU A 151 3.96 16.24 -19.93
C GLU A 151 4.45 16.36 -18.49
N ALA A 152 4.32 17.54 -17.88
CA ALA A 152 4.65 17.75 -16.48
C ALA A 152 3.79 16.88 -15.57
N GLN A 153 2.48 16.81 -15.83
CA GLN A 153 1.56 15.93 -15.10
C GLN A 153 1.91 14.46 -15.28
N ARG A 154 2.24 14.01 -16.50
CA ARG A 154 2.70 12.63 -16.75
C ARG A 154 3.99 12.31 -16.01
N ARG A 155 5.00 13.19 -16.06
CA ARG A 155 6.27 13.02 -15.34
C ARG A 155 6.05 12.99 -13.82
N ALA A 156 5.21 13.88 -13.29
CA ALA A 156 4.86 13.90 -11.88
C ALA A 156 4.14 12.61 -11.46
N HIS A 157 3.21 12.12 -12.28
CA HIS A 157 2.51 10.85 -12.04
C HIS A 157 3.48 9.65 -12.05
N THR A 158 4.36 9.54 -13.05
CA THR A 158 5.37 8.48 -13.11
C THR A 158 6.33 8.55 -11.92
N ALA A 159 6.84 9.74 -11.58
CA ALA A 159 7.73 9.91 -10.43
C ALA A 159 7.06 9.54 -9.11
N ARG A 160 5.79 9.91 -8.94
CA ARG A 160 4.99 9.52 -7.77
C ARG A 160 4.82 8.01 -7.69
N PHE A 161 4.42 7.37 -8.78
CA PHE A 161 4.26 5.92 -8.83
C PHE A 161 5.58 5.17 -8.56
N GLU A 162 6.69 5.64 -9.11
CA GLU A 162 8.02 5.07 -8.83
C GLU A 162 8.46 5.26 -7.38
N SER A 163 8.09 6.37 -6.75
CA SER A 163 8.34 6.64 -5.33
C SER A 163 7.52 5.71 -4.45
N GLU A 164 6.21 5.59 -4.71
CA GLU A 164 5.30 4.68 -4.00
C GLU A 164 5.75 3.21 -4.15
N ARG A 165 6.18 2.81 -5.36
CA ARG A 165 6.73 1.46 -5.62
C ARG A 165 8.01 1.21 -4.83
N ARG A 166 8.93 2.19 -4.76
CA ARG A 166 10.16 2.07 -3.96
C ARG A 166 9.85 1.95 -2.46
N ALA A 167 8.97 2.80 -1.94
CA ALA A 167 8.54 2.72 -0.55
C ALA A 167 7.87 1.37 -0.21
N ALA A 168 7.04 0.84 -1.11
CA ALA A 168 6.42 -0.47 -0.94
C ALA A 168 7.46 -1.61 -0.91
N GLN A 169 8.51 -1.53 -1.75
CA GLN A 169 9.60 -2.50 -1.73
C GLN A 169 10.41 -2.45 -0.43
N GLU A 170 10.71 -1.26 0.09
CA GLU A 170 11.39 -1.10 1.37
C GLU A 170 10.58 -1.66 2.54
N LEU A 171 9.25 -1.43 2.55
CA LEU A 171 8.35 -1.99 3.55
C LEU A 171 8.27 -3.51 3.48
N GLU A 172 8.25 -4.10 2.29
CA GLU A 172 8.25 -5.55 2.11
C GLU A 172 9.56 -6.18 2.63
N LEU A 173 10.70 -5.54 2.40
CA LEU A 173 11.97 -5.96 2.98
C LEU A 173 11.95 -5.88 4.52
N ALA A 174 11.43 -4.78 5.07
CA ALA A 174 11.29 -4.61 6.52
C ALA A 174 10.39 -5.70 7.13
N ARG A 175 9.27 -6.05 6.47
CA ARG A 175 8.39 -7.15 6.86
C ARG A 175 9.13 -8.48 6.91
N GLN A 176 9.94 -8.78 5.91
CA GLN A 176 10.73 -10.02 5.87
C GLN A 176 11.77 -10.08 6.99
N VAL A 177 12.37 -8.95 7.36
CA VAL A 177 13.28 -8.86 8.50
C VAL A 177 12.52 -9.09 9.81
N GLN A 178 11.40 -8.40 10.02
CA GLN A 178 10.59 -8.55 11.23
C GLN A 178 10.03 -9.96 11.38
N ALA A 179 9.64 -10.62 10.28
CA ALA A 179 9.17 -12.00 10.29
C ALA A 179 10.20 -12.99 10.88
N ARG A 180 11.51 -12.69 10.76
CA ARG A 180 12.58 -13.50 11.34
C ARG A 180 12.80 -13.25 12.85
N LEU A 181 12.23 -12.19 13.40
CA LEU A 181 12.32 -11.87 14.83
C LEU A 181 11.32 -12.67 15.67
N PHE A 182 10.20 -13.09 15.08
CA PHE A 182 9.25 -14.00 15.70
C PHE A 182 9.83 -15.41 15.88
N PRO A 183 9.24 -16.26 16.74
CA PRO A 183 9.71 -17.63 16.99
C PRO A 183 9.95 -18.43 15.72
N GLN A 184 11.20 -18.84 15.52
CA GLN A 184 11.58 -19.76 14.43
C GLN A 184 11.57 -21.22 14.87
N GLY A 185 11.51 -21.46 16.18
CA GLY A 185 11.47 -22.77 16.79
C GLY A 185 10.43 -22.84 17.89
N GLN A 186 10.11 -24.06 18.30
CA GLN A 186 9.14 -24.32 19.34
C GLN A 186 9.72 -25.37 20.30
N PRO A 187 10.34 -24.97 21.42
CA PRO A 187 10.91 -25.89 22.41
C PRO A 187 9.93 -26.98 22.85
N SER A 188 10.27 -28.25 22.65
CA SER A 188 9.38 -29.35 23.01
C SER A 188 9.29 -29.54 24.53
N LEU A 189 8.08 -29.58 25.07
CA LEU A 189 7.80 -29.84 26.48
C LEU A 189 6.96 -31.13 26.63
N ALA A 190 7.12 -31.82 27.77
CA ALA A 190 6.37 -33.05 28.03
C ALA A 190 4.93 -32.75 28.46
N THR A 191 4.74 -31.68 29.22
CA THR A 191 3.49 -31.40 29.93
C THR A 191 2.72 -30.20 29.36
N LEU A 192 3.29 -29.46 28.41
CA LEU A 192 2.66 -28.27 27.84
C LEU A 192 2.67 -28.32 26.31
N GLU A 193 1.49 -28.11 25.72
CA GLU A 193 1.33 -27.86 24.31
C GLU A 193 1.00 -26.41 24.07
N TYR A 194 1.64 -25.76 23.10
CA TYR A 194 1.40 -24.35 22.87
C TYR A 194 1.48 -23.98 21.40
N ALA A 195 0.95 -22.82 21.06
CA ALA A 195 1.00 -22.25 19.72
C ALA A 195 0.90 -20.72 19.84
N GLY A 196 1.48 -20.01 18.87
CA GLY A 196 1.43 -18.55 18.83
C GLY A 196 1.31 -18.06 17.40
N VAL A 197 0.72 -16.88 17.24
CA VAL A 197 0.61 -16.19 15.96
C VAL A 197 0.66 -14.68 16.19
N CYS A 198 1.21 -13.96 15.22
CA CYS A 198 1.08 -12.52 15.07
C CYS A 198 0.67 -12.25 13.62
N ILE A 199 -0.50 -11.66 13.41
CA ILE A 199 -1.01 -11.26 12.11
C ILE A 199 -1.00 -9.74 12.07
N GLN A 200 -0.05 -9.21 11.31
CA GLN A 200 0.13 -7.77 11.20
C GLN A 200 -0.94 -7.17 10.32
N THR A 201 -1.51 -6.06 10.76
CA THR A 201 -2.49 -5.28 9.99
C THR A 201 -1.82 -4.45 8.90
N ARG A 202 -0.59 -3.99 9.17
CA ARG A 202 0.24 -3.23 8.23
C ARG A 202 1.41 -4.07 7.75
N SER A 203 2.27 -3.50 6.91
CA SER A 203 3.49 -4.17 6.46
C SER A 203 4.42 -4.54 7.62
N ILE A 204 4.45 -3.77 8.71
CA ILE A 204 5.21 -4.05 9.94
C ILE A 204 4.45 -3.52 11.16
N GLY A 205 4.65 -4.19 12.29
CA GLY A 205 3.83 -4.06 13.50
C GLY A 205 4.59 -3.74 14.78
N GLY A 206 3.86 -3.31 15.82
CA GLY A 206 4.41 -3.08 17.17
C GLY A 206 4.41 -4.33 18.04
N ASP A 207 3.52 -5.28 17.73
CA ASP A 207 3.35 -6.49 18.51
C ASP A 207 4.56 -7.44 18.45
N TYR A 208 4.85 -8.06 19.59
CA TYR A 208 5.88 -9.07 19.76
C TYR A 208 5.35 -10.23 20.58
N TYR A 209 5.66 -11.44 20.14
CA TYR A 209 5.56 -12.64 20.97
C TYR A 209 6.79 -13.51 20.79
N ASP A 210 7.10 -14.32 21.82
CA ASP A 210 8.25 -15.22 21.75
C ASP A 210 8.09 -16.51 22.56
N PHE A 211 8.84 -17.53 22.13
CA PHE A 211 9.08 -18.81 22.80
C PHE A 211 10.57 -18.96 23.06
N LEU A 212 10.97 -18.61 24.27
CA LEU A 212 12.35 -18.62 24.73
C LEU A 212 12.65 -19.98 25.35
N ASP A 213 13.56 -20.75 24.79
CA ASP A 213 14.11 -21.89 25.51
C ASP A 213 14.95 -21.33 26.67
N LEU A 214 14.51 -21.56 27.91
CA LEU A 214 15.21 -21.12 29.13
C LEU A 214 16.00 -22.28 29.75
N GLY A 215 15.97 -23.46 29.13
CA GLY A 215 16.85 -24.58 29.45
C GLY A 215 16.39 -25.31 30.68
N ARG A 216 16.97 -26.48 30.93
CA ARG A 216 16.56 -27.35 32.05
C ARG A 216 15.04 -27.64 32.06
N ARG A 217 14.42 -27.68 30.88
CA ARG A 217 12.97 -27.82 30.68
C ARG A 217 12.13 -26.63 31.17
N HIS A 218 12.68 -25.43 31.08
CA HIS A 218 11.96 -24.19 31.27
C HIS A 218 11.68 -23.50 29.93
N LEU A 219 10.47 -22.96 29.79
CA LEU A 219 10.04 -22.19 28.61
C LEU A 219 9.65 -20.78 29.05
N GLY A 220 10.15 -19.78 28.33
CA GLY A 220 9.68 -18.40 28.42
C GLY A 220 8.63 -18.15 27.35
N LEU A 221 7.44 -17.73 27.75
CA LEU A 221 6.44 -17.15 26.87
C LEU A 221 6.46 -15.64 27.05
N VAL A 222 6.51 -14.91 25.95
CA VAL A 222 6.46 -13.45 25.95
C VAL A 222 5.37 -13.00 25.01
N ILE A 223 4.58 -12.01 25.41
CA ILE A 223 3.80 -11.18 24.50
C ILE A 223 3.91 -9.73 24.94
N SER A 224 3.94 -8.81 23.98
CA SER A 224 4.16 -7.40 24.20
C SER A 224 3.56 -6.59 23.07
N ASP A 225 3.14 -5.37 23.39
CA ASP A 225 2.71 -4.37 22.42
C ASP A 225 3.42 -3.03 22.72
N ILE A 226 3.95 -2.42 21.67
CA ILE A 226 4.68 -1.15 21.71
C ILE A 226 3.72 0.00 21.45
N SER A 227 3.74 1.00 22.34
CA SER A 227 2.97 2.21 22.14
C SER A 227 3.29 2.90 20.81
N GLY A 228 2.25 3.21 20.03
CA GLY A 228 2.39 3.81 18.70
C GLY A 228 2.15 2.79 17.60
N LYS A 229 2.36 3.14 16.34
CA LYS A 229 2.10 2.22 15.21
C LYS A 229 3.11 2.40 14.07
N GLY A 230 3.16 1.41 13.18
CA GLY A 230 3.95 1.45 11.95
C GLY A 230 5.45 1.26 12.19
N THR A 231 6.28 1.93 11.37
CA THR A 231 7.74 1.72 11.32
C THR A 231 8.45 2.00 12.64
N ALA A 232 8.05 3.05 13.35
CA ALA A 232 8.66 3.41 14.63
C ALA A 232 8.40 2.34 15.70
N ALA A 233 7.15 1.86 15.81
CA ALA A 233 6.79 0.79 16.74
C ALA A 233 7.53 -0.51 16.42
N ALA A 234 7.65 -0.86 15.13
CA ALA A 234 8.38 -2.05 14.69
C ALA A 234 9.88 -2.03 15.04
N LEU A 235 10.53 -0.86 14.97
CA LEU A 235 11.94 -0.71 15.38
C LEU A 235 12.12 -0.88 16.89
N LEU A 236 11.21 -0.31 17.69
CA LEU A 236 11.21 -0.46 19.14
C LEU A 236 10.90 -1.89 19.56
N MET A 237 9.97 -2.54 18.86
CA MET A 237 9.65 -3.96 19.03
C MET A 237 10.91 -4.82 18.82
N ALA A 238 11.65 -4.58 17.74
CA ALA A 238 12.90 -5.31 17.46
C ALA A 238 13.96 -5.08 18.55
N ASN A 239 14.05 -3.86 19.08
CA ASN A 239 14.93 -3.54 20.20
C ASN A 239 14.53 -4.31 21.47
N LEU A 240 13.25 -4.28 21.84
CA LEU A 240 12.73 -5.00 23.00
C LEU A 240 12.97 -6.51 22.88
N GLN A 241 12.64 -7.08 21.73
CA GLN A 241 12.89 -8.49 21.42
C GLN A 241 14.36 -8.87 21.61
N ALA A 242 15.28 -8.07 21.07
CA ALA A 242 16.71 -8.32 21.18
C ALA A 242 17.18 -8.28 22.64
N GLN A 243 16.69 -7.30 23.43
CA GLN A 243 17.03 -7.20 24.85
C GLN A 243 16.52 -8.40 25.65
N VAL A 244 15.25 -8.77 25.46
CA VAL A 244 14.63 -9.91 26.17
C VAL A 244 15.35 -11.21 25.83
N ARG A 245 15.61 -11.48 24.54
CA ARG A 245 16.34 -12.68 24.11
C ARG A 245 17.76 -12.73 24.66
N ASN A 246 18.54 -11.66 24.47
CA ASN A 246 19.93 -11.62 24.90
C ASN A 246 20.09 -11.83 26.41
N LEU A 247 19.22 -11.23 27.22
CA LEU A 247 19.26 -11.39 28.67
C LEU A 247 18.72 -12.75 29.14
N SER A 248 17.84 -13.38 28.38
CA SER A 248 17.29 -14.71 28.68
C SER A 248 18.25 -15.84 28.30
N GLU A 249 19.00 -15.68 27.21
CA GLU A 249 20.02 -16.64 26.76
C GLU A 249 21.36 -16.48 27.49
N LEU A 250 21.56 -15.35 28.17
CA LEU A 250 22.77 -15.09 28.95
C LEU A 250 22.98 -16.20 29.99
N TYR A 251 24.13 -16.84 29.92
CA TYR A 251 24.56 -17.95 30.80
C TYR A 251 23.98 -19.35 30.51
N TRP A 252 23.36 -19.55 29.35
CA TRP A 252 22.92 -20.88 28.87
C TRP A 252 23.98 -21.99 28.98
N SER A 253 25.22 -21.68 28.58
CA SER A 253 26.30 -22.66 28.38
C SER A 253 27.24 -22.83 29.58
N ARG A 254 26.87 -22.32 30.77
CA ARG A 254 27.70 -22.39 31.98
C ARG A 254 27.09 -23.35 33.02
N PRO A 255 27.88 -23.88 33.99
CA PRO A 255 27.37 -24.80 35.01
C PRO A 255 26.37 -24.17 36.01
N TYR A 256 25.95 -22.93 35.80
CA TYR A 256 25.07 -22.17 36.68
C TYR A 256 23.61 -22.21 36.17
N THR A 257 22.65 -21.95 37.06
CA THR A 257 21.25 -21.79 36.66
C THR A 257 21.13 -20.51 35.83
N PRO A 258 20.40 -20.51 34.69
CA PRO A 258 20.18 -19.32 33.89
C PRO A 258 19.67 -18.15 34.74
N PHE A 259 20.24 -16.96 34.54
CA PHE A 259 19.94 -15.76 35.36
C PHE A 259 18.44 -15.43 35.37
N VAL A 260 17.77 -15.62 34.23
CA VAL A 260 16.32 -15.48 34.07
C VAL A 260 15.51 -16.36 35.02
N LEU A 261 15.99 -17.56 35.36
CA LEU A 261 15.27 -18.47 36.27
C LEU A 261 15.48 -18.11 37.74
N GLU A 262 16.67 -17.62 38.10
CA GLU A 262 16.96 -17.22 39.48
C GLU A 262 16.37 -15.86 39.83
N GLN A 263 16.45 -14.89 38.90
CA GLN A 263 16.15 -13.48 39.18
C GLN A 263 15.33 -12.83 38.04
N PRO A 264 14.15 -13.37 37.69
CA PRO A 264 13.33 -12.85 36.58
C PRO A 264 12.96 -11.37 36.76
N ALA A 265 12.70 -10.92 37.99
CA ALA A 265 12.42 -9.51 38.27
C ALA A 265 13.60 -8.58 37.94
N ARG A 266 14.85 -9.03 38.20
CA ARG A 266 16.04 -8.24 37.86
C ARG A 266 16.26 -8.21 36.35
N LEU A 267 15.98 -9.31 35.64
CA LEU A 267 16.02 -9.32 34.19
C LEU A 267 15.06 -8.28 33.61
N LEU A 268 13.79 -8.27 34.04
CA LEU A 268 12.81 -7.30 33.55
C LEU A 268 13.17 -5.86 33.92
N ARG A 269 13.79 -5.64 35.09
CA ARG A 269 14.33 -4.32 35.46
C ARG A 269 15.44 -3.87 34.51
N SER A 270 16.35 -4.77 34.13
CA SER A 270 17.38 -4.48 33.13
C SER A 270 16.79 -4.22 31.75
N VAL A 271 15.77 -4.98 31.34
CA VAL A 271 15.01 -4.71 30.09
C VAL A 271 14.37 -3.32 30.15
N ASN A 272 13.66 -2.97 31.24
CA ASN A 272 13.07 -1.65 31.40
C ASN A 272 14.12 -0.53 31.28
N GLN A 273 15.25 -0.66 31.99
CA GLN A 273 16.29 0.35 31.97
C GLN A 273 16.88 0.53 30.56
N LEU A 274 17.24 -0.56 29.90
CA LEU A 274 17.79 -0.51 28.54
C LEU A 274 16.77 0.01 27.52
N PHE A 275 15.49 -0.32 27.70
CA PHE A 275 14.42 0.23 26.87
C PHE A 275 14.28 1.74 27.09
N CYS A 276 14.18 2.21 28.34
CA CYS A 276 14.16 3.64 28.69
C CYS A 276 15.35 4.42 28.10
N GLU A 277 16.55 3.84 28.09
CA GLU A 277 17.76 4.49 27.57
C GLU A 277 17.75 4.64 26.05
N ASN A 278 17.01 3.78 25.34
CA ASN A 278 16.98 3.71 23.89
C ASN A 278 15.71 4.31 23.26
N THR A 279 14.76 4.76 24.07
CA THR A 279 13.47 5.29 23.59
C THR A 279 13.22 6.74 24.02
N ALA A 280 12.31 7.42 23.32
CA ALA A 280 11.81 8.72 23.74
C ALA A 280 11.04 8.61 25.07
N GLU A 281 10.93 9.71 25.82
CA GLU A 281 10.32 9.73 27.16
C GLU A 281 8.84 9.29 27.20
N ASN A 282 8.14 9.38 26.06
CA ASN A 282 6.73 8.99 25.94
C ASN A 282 6.51 7.60 25.31
N ALA A 283 7.59 6.91 24.92
CA ALA A 283 7.50 5.58 24.33
C ALA A 283 7.54 4.52 25.44
N TYR A 284 6.62 3.58 25.38
CA TYR A 284 6.50 2.49 26.35
C TYR A 284 6.09 1.20 25.67
N ALA A 285 6.26 0.10 26.39
CA ALA A 285 5.82 -1.23 25.96
C ALA A 285 5.01 -1.88 27.08
N THR A 286 3.84 -2.40 26.74
CA THR A 286 3.16 -3.37 27.59
C THR A 286 3.80 -4.74 27.35
N LEU A 287 3.98 -5.55 28.39
CA LEU A 287 4.60 -6.88 28.24
C LEU A 287 4.09 -7.82 29.32
N ILE A 288 3.83 -9.08 28.97
CA ILE A 288 3.74 -10.17 29.95
C ILE A 288 4.84 -11.19 29.66
N PHE A 289 5.62 -11.49 30.69
CA PHE A 289 6.65 -12.52 30.68
C PHE A 289 6.17 -13.67 31.55
N VAL A 290 6.11 -14.87 31.00
CA VAL A 290 5.76 -16.09 31.71
C VAL A 290 6.93 -17.06 31.58
N GLU A 291 7.43 -17.54 32.70
CA GLU A 291 8.37 -18.67 32.76
C GLU A 291 7.61 -19.91 33.23
N TYR A 292 7.72 -20.99 32.48
CA TYR A 292 7.07 -22.26 32.75
C TYR A 292 8.08 -23.36 33.01
N ASN A 293 7.97 -24.02 34.17
CA ASN A 293 8.73 -25.20 34.53
C ASN A 293 7.94 -26.47 34.17
N ASP A 294 8.42 -27.23 33.18
CA ASP A 294 7.77 -28.46 32.69
C ASP A 294 7.79 -29.61 33.70
N SER A 295 8.77 -29.64 34.60
CA SER A 295 8.89 -30.72 35.60
C SER A 295 7.89 -30.53 36.74
N GLU A 296 7.63 -29.28 37.12
CA GLU A 296 6.73 -28.91 38.23
C GLU A 296 5.35 -28.48 37.73
N ARG A 297 5.15 -28.28 36.42
CA ARG A 297 3.96 -27.68 35.80
C ARG A 297 3.59 -26.33 36.41
N ARG A 298 4.61 -25.56 36.75
CA ARG A 298 4.49 -24.30 37.50
C ARG A 298 4.81 -23.13 36.57
N LEU A 299 3.96 -22.12 36.56
CA LEU A 299 4.22 -20.85 35.87
C LEU A 299 4.61 -19.78 36.89
N ARG A 300 5.63 -19.01 36.57
CA ARG A 300 5.92 -17.72 37.19
C ARG A 300 5.73 -16.62 36.16
N TYR A 301 5.12 -15.50 36.52
CA TYR A 301 4.88 -14.42 35.57
C TYR A 301 5.08 -13.04 36.17
N ALA A 302 5.35 -12.08 35.29
CA ALA A 302 5.15 -10.66 35.55
C ALA A 302 4.39 -10.06 34.38
N ASN A 303 3.37 -9.28 34.70
CA ASN A 303 2.60 -8.52 33.73
C ASN A 303 2.91 -7.02 33.93
N CYS A 304 3.65 -6.46 32.99
CA CYS A 304 4.12 -5.09 32.90
C CYS A 304 3.09 -4.22 32.17
N GLY A 305 1.91 -4.06 32.77
CA GLY A 305 0.82 -3.22 32.24
C GLY A 305 0.16 -3.73 30.95
N HIS A 306 0.33 -5.01 30.60
CA HIS A 306 -0.33 -5.67 29.47
C HIS A 306 -1.74 -6.15 29.84
N LEU A 307 -2.54 -6.47 28.82
CA LEU A 307 -3.82 -7.13 29.01
C LEU A 307 -3.64 -8.41 29.85
N ALA A 308 -4.61 -8.69 30.71
CA ALA A 308 -4.53 -9.80 31.63
C ALA A 308 -4.50 -11.12 30.85
N GLY A 309 -3.49 -11.95 31.11
CA GLY A 309 -3.48 -13.32 30.58
C GLY A 309 -4.64 -14.12 31.17
N LEU A 310 -5.30 -14.93 30.35
CA LEU A 310 -6.43 -15.74 30.79
C LEU A 310 -5.97 -17.16 31.08
N LEU A 311 -6.20 -17.63 32.31
CA LEU A 311 -5.98 -19.02 32.70
C LEU A 311 -7.34 -19.70 32.90
N LEU A 312 -7.77 -20.41 31.86
CA LEU A 312 -8.99 -21.21 31.89
C LEU A 312 -8.69 -22.56 32.54
N ARG A 313 -9.28 -22.80 33.71
CA ARG A 313 -9.16 -24.05 34.44
C ARG A 313 -10.00 -25.16 33.81
N SER A 314 -9.60 -26.40 34.06
CA SER A 314 -10.35 -27.60 33.62
C SER A 314 -11.81 -27.66 34.12
N ASP A 315 -12.13 -26.98 35.22
CA ASP A 315 -13.48 -26.84 35.78
C ASP A 315 -14.30 -25.66 35.20
N ASN A 316 -13.77 -24.98 34.18
CA ASN A 316 -14.31 -23.77 33.55
C ASN A 316 -14.19 -22.49 34.37
N THR A 317 -13.52 -22.50 35.52
CA THR A 317 -13.20 -21.25 36.21
C THR A 317 -12.12 -20.48 35.42
N LEU A 318 -12.24 -19.16 35.42
CA LEU A 318 -11.33 -18.26 34.72
C LEU A 318 -10.54 -17.46 35.73
N GLU A 319 -9.22 -17.64 35.73
CA GLU A 319 -8.28 -16.80 36.46
C GLU A 319 -7.64 -15.79 35.51
N ARG A 320 -7.37 -14.59 36.02
CA ARG A 320 -6.69 -13.53 35.28
C ARG A 320 -5.28 -13.33 35.84
N LEU A 321 -4.31 -13.24 34.94
CA LEU A 321 -2.92 -12.90 35.23
C LEU A 321 -2.78 -11.38 35.12
N ASP A 322 -3.32 -10.69 36.12
CA ASP A 322 -3.38 -9.22 36.16
C ASP A 322 -1.99 -8.59 36.24
N SER A 323 -1.92 -7.28 35.94
CA SER A 323 -0.70 -6.49 35.99
C SER A 323 -0.04 -6.55 37.38
N THR A 324 1.24 -6.94 37.40
CA THR A 324 2.06 -7.03 38.61
C THR A 324 3.05 -5.87 38.75
N CYS A 325 3.13 -5.02 37.72
CA CYS A 325 4.01 -3.86 37.63
C CYS A 325 3.56 -2.89 36.51
N ALA A 326 4.21 -1.73 36.45
CA ALA A 326 3.97 -0.74 35.42
C ALA A 326 4.51 -1.17 34.04
N VAL A 327 4.09 -0.49 32.98
CA VAL A 327 4.65 -0.64 31.63
C VAL A 327 6.16 -0.41 31.58
N LEU A 328 6.83 -1.03 30.62
CA LEU A 328 8.26 -0.87 30.38
C LEU A 328 8.54 0.44 29.64
N GLY A 329 9.68 1.08 29.91
CA GLY A 329 10.16 2.27 29.17
C GLY A 329 9.71 3.61 29.73
N LEU A 330 8.59 3.64 30.46
CA LEU A 330 8.00 4.90 30.92
C LEU A 330 8.63 5.44 32.21
N PHE A 331 9.08 4.55 33.10
CA PHE A 331 9.59 4.92 34.43
C PHE A 331 11.04 4.47 34.60
N ARG A 332 11.94 5.40 34.97
CA ARG A 332 13.34 5.07 35.30
C ARG A 332 13.46 4.23 36.57
N ASN A 333 12.66 4.58 37.59
CA ASN A 333 12.53 3.80 38.81
C ASN A 333 11.38 2.81 38.63
N TRP A 334 11.73 1.63 38.15
CA TRP A 334 10.79 0.57 37.82
C TRP A 334 11.11 -0.69 38.61
N ASP A 335 10.08 -1.36 39.12
CA ASP A 335 10.21 -2.65 39.78
C ASP A 335 9.03 -3.55 39.43
N CYS A 336 9.21 -4.85 39.60
CA CYS A 336 8.15 -5.82 39.38
C CYS A 336 8.11 -6.91 40.44
N SER A 337 6.89 -7.38 40.68
CA SER A 337 6.64 -8.58 41.45
C SER A 337 6.40 -9.76 40.51
N ILE A 338 6.90 -10.92 40.93
CA ILE A 338 6.73 -12.19 40.22
C ILE A 338 5.67 -12.97 40.96
N GLU A 339 4.59 -13.28 40.25
CA GLU A 339 3.52 -14.11 40.76
C GLU A 339 3.65 -15.53 40.22
N GLU A 340 3.05 -16.48 40.93
CA GLU A 340 3.14 -17.90 40.61
C GLU A 340 1.75 -18.52 40.50
N ARG A 341 1.58 -19.44 39.55
CA ARG A 341 0.40 -20.31 39.47
C ARG A 341 0.82 -21.74 39.13
N GLN A 342 0.13 -22.70 39.72
CA GLN A 342 0.24 -24.11 39.36
C GLN A 342 -0.69 -24.42 38.18
N LEU A 343 -0.22 -25.12 37.16
CA LEU A 343 -1.07 -25.67 36.10
C LEU A 343 -1.37 -27.14 36.36
N PHE A 344 -2.60 -27.52 36.07
CA PHE A 344 -3.08 -28.89 36.11
C PHE A 344 -3.44 -29.37 34.70
N PRO A 345 -3.44 -30.70 34.44
CA PRO A 345 -3.91 -31.25 33.17
C PRO A 345 -5.26 -30.64 32.74
N GLY A 346 -5.34 -30.19 31.49
CA GLY A 346 -6.54 -29.55 30.92
C GLY A 346 -6.63 -28.04 31.10
N ASP A 347 -5.82 -27.43 31.97
CA ASP A 347 -5.74 -25.97 32.09
C ASP A 347 -5.19 -25.35 30.81
N THR A 348 -5.74 -24.21 30.40
CA THR A 348 -5.37 -23.48 29.19
C THR A 348 -5.05 -22.02 29.52
N LEU A 349 -3.81 -21.63 29.29
CA LEU A 349 -3.31 -20.26 29.33
C LEU A 349 -3.47 -19.60 27.96
N VAL A 350 -3.95 -18.37 27.94
CA VAL A 350 -4.12 -17.55 26.73
C VAL A 350 -3.55 -16.16 26.99
N LEU A 351 -2.63 -15.73 26.15
CA LEU A 351 -2.02 -14.40 26.17
C LEU A 351 -2.34 -13.72 24.84
N TYR A 352 -2.76 -12.46 24.85
CA TYR A 352 -3.26 -11.79 23.66
C TYR A 352 -3.06 -10.28 23.72
N THR A 353 -2.98 -9.65 22.55
CA THR A 353 -2.99 -8.19 22.38
C THR A 353 -4.40 -7.67 22.12
N ASP A 354 -4.56 -6.35 22.17
CA ASP A 354 -5.84 -5.67 21.95
C ASP A 354 -6.44 -5.92 20.56
N GLY A 355 -5.62 -6.28 19.56
CA GLY A 355 -6.09 -6.74 18.25
C GLY A 355 -7.00 -7.97 18.27
N ILE A 356 -7.07 -8.72 19.39
CA ILE A 356 -8.07 -9.77 19.61
C ILE A 356 -9.40 -9.22 20.12
N THR A 357 -9.37 -8.17 20.97
CA THR A 357 -10.57 -7.68 21.68
C THR A 357 -11.20 -6.44 21.08
N GLU A 358 -10.42 -5.57 20.44
CA GLU A 358 -10.88 -4.29 19.86
C GLU A 358 -11.47 -4.34 18.44
N PRO A 359 -11.38 -5.44 17.64
CA PRO A 359 -12.05 -5.48 16.34
C PRO A 359 -13.54 -5.16 16.44
N LEU A 360 -14.00 -4.27 15.57
CA LEU A 360 -15.36 -3.74 15.56
C LEU A 360 -16.22 -4.49 14.54
N ASN A 361 -17.47 -4.78 14.92
CA ASN A 361 -18.49 -5.23 13.98
C ASN A 361 -19.16 -4.06 13.23
N ASP A 362 -20.10 -4.38 12.34
CA ASP A 362 -20.89 -3.40 11.56
C ASP A 362 -21.69 -2.41 12.44
N GLU A 363 -21.98 -2.76 13.69
CA GLU A 363 -22.65 -1.90 14.67
C GLU A 363 -21.67 -1.02 15.46
N GLY A 364 -20.36 -1.09 15.18
CA GLY A 364 -19.32 -0.37 15.90
C GLY A 364 -19.06 -0.89 17.31
N ARG A 365 -19.42 -2.15 17.61
CA ARG A 365 -19.14 -2.81 18.90
C ARG A 365 -17.90 -3.66 18.80
N GLU A 366 -17.06 -3.58 19.82
CA GLU A 366 -15.85 -4.40 19.97
C GLU A 366 -16.17 -5.88 20.19
N PHE A 367 -15.25 -6.76 19.77
CA PHE A 367 -15.33 -8.20 20.02
C PHE A 367 -15.35 -8.48 21.53
N GLY A 368 -14.43 -7.85 22.26
CA GLY A 368 -14.31 -7.88 23.70
C GLY A 368 -13.80 -9.21 24.28
N GLU A 369 -13.28 -9.14 25.50
CA GLU A 369 -12.80 -10.32 26.24
C GLU A 369 -13.90 -11.37 26.45
N HIS A 370 -15.15 -10.95 26.61
CA HIS A 370 -16.27 -11.87 26.85
C HIS A 370 -16.41 -12.91 25.73
N ARG A 371 -16.35 -12.50 24.46
CA ARG A 371 -16.44 -13.41 23.32
C ARG A 371 -15.21 -14.30 23.19
N LEU A 372 -14.04 -13.79 23.56
CA LEU A 372 -12.82 -14.60 23.64
C LEU A 372 -13.02 -15.74 24.65
N VAL A 373 -13.49 -15.43 25.85
CA VAL A 373 -13.78 -16.42 26.91
C VAL A 373 -14.85 -17.43 26.46
N GLU A 374 -15.93 -16.99 25.82
CA GLU A 374 -16.96 -17.88 25.27
C GLU A 374 -16.38 -18.86 24.23
N THR A 375 -15.49 -18.36 23.36
CA THR A 375 -14.82 -19.16 22.33
C THR A 375 -13.90 -20.20 22.97
N LEU A 376 -13.15 -19.81 24.01
CA LEU A 376 -12.30 -20.71 24.79
C LEU A 376 -13.11 -21.82 25.45
N LEU A 377 -14.23 -21.48 26.10
CA LEU A 377 -15.11 -22.45 26.74
C LEU A 377 -15.72 -23.43 25.72
N ARG A 378 -16.15 -22.94 24.56
CA ARG A 378 -16.74 -23.77 23.49
C ARG A 378 -15.74 -24.76 22.88
N HIS A 379 -14.46 -24.40 22.84
CA HIS A 379 -13.43 -25.16 22.15
C HIS A 379 -12.33 -25.70 23.09
N ARG A 380 -12.60 -25.76 24.40
CA ARG A 380 -11.67 -26.16 25.46
C ARG A 380 -11.07 -27.57 25.36
N GLU A 381 -11.54 -28.42 24.46
CA GLU A 381 -10.98 -29.77 24.26
C GLU A 381 -10.06 -29.86 23.04
N ARG A 382 -9.95 -28.76 22.28
CA ARG A 382 -9.07 -28.69 21.11
C ARG A 382 -7.62 -28.52 21.55
N ASP A 383 -6.72 -29.00 20.70
CA ASP A 383 -5.30 -28.76 20.78
C ASP A 383 -4.99 -27.25 20.62
N SER A 384 -3.82 -26.81 21.12
CA SER A 384 -3.50 -25.37 21.24
C SER A 384 -3.47 -24.67 19.88
N ARG A 385 -3.00 -25.37 18.84
CA ARG A 385 -2.94 -24.83 17.47
C ARG A 385 -4.34 -24.67 16.89
N ARG A 386 -5.22 -25.67 17.07
CA ARG A 386 -6.59 -25.60 16.58
C ARG A 386 -7.41 -24.56 17.33
N LEU A 387 -7.23 -24.44 18.64
CA LEU A 387 -7.89 -23.41 19.44
C LEU A 387 -7.49 -22.00 18.99
N LEU A 388 -6.19 -21.78 18.78
CA LEU A 388 -5.66 -20.52 18.24
C LEU A 388 -6.29 -20.16 16.89
N GLN A 389 -6.35 -21.09 15.94
CA GLN A 389 -6.98 -20.86 14.63
C GLN A 389 -8.46 -20.48 14.75
N LEU A 390 -9.19 -21.16 15.63
CA LEU A 390 -10.62 -20.90 15.83
C LEU A 390 -10.87 -19.49 16.40
N ILE A 391 -10.02 -19.03 17.32
CA ILE A 391 -10.12 -17.67 17.87
C ILE A 391 -9.84 -16.64 16.78
N VAL A 392 -8.77 -16.81 16.00
CA VAL A 392 -8.42 -15.90 14.90
C VAL A 392 -9.54 -15.85 13.86
N ASP A 393 -10.07 -17.00 13.45
CA ASP A 393 -11.18 -17.08 12.49
C ASP A 393 -12.43 -16.36 13.02
N GLU A 394 -12.74 -16.48 14.31
CA GLU A 394 -13.91 -15.83 14.92
C GLU A 394 -13.74 -14.31 14.95
N VAL A 395 -12.55 -13.82 15.34
CA VAL A 395 -12.20 -12.39 15.35
C VAL A 395 -12.31 -11.79 13.95
N GLN A 396 -11.72 -12.45 12.94
CA GLN A 396 -11.76 -11.99 11.55
C GLN A 396 -13.17 -12.00 10.95
N ARG A 397 -14.03 -12.95 11.35
CA ARG A 397 -15.43 -12.98 10.92
C ARG A 397 -16.28 -11.92 11.61
N PHE A 398 -15.92 -11.52 12.83
CA PHE A 398 -16.68 -10.55 13.60
C PHE A 398 -16.51 -9.12 13.05
N GLY A 399 -15.29 -8.77 12.62
CA GLY A 399 -14.98 -7.48 12.00
C GLY A 399 -14.44 -7.65 10.58
N PRO A 400 -15.31 -7.74 9.55
CA PRO A 400 -14.87 -7.86 8.15
C PRO A 400 -14.27 -6.57 7.57
N HIS A 401 -14.32 -5.46 8.32
CA HIS A 401 -13.70 -4.19 7.98
C HIS A 401 -12.19 -4.19 8.27
N GLU A 402 -11.49 -3.15 7.84
CA GLU A 402 -10.04 -3.01 8.02
C GLU A 402 -9.67 -3.17 9.51
N GLN A 403 -8.97 -4.27 9.83
CA GLN A 403 -8.40 -4.53 11.13
C GLN A 403 -7.58 -3.30 11.56
N ARG A 404 -7.70 -2.86 12.81
CA ARG A 404 -7.07 -1.61 13.28
C ARG A 404 -5.74 -1.82 13.98
N ASP A 405 -5.53 -3.02 14.51
CA ASP A 405 -4.31 -3.41 15.21
C ASP A 405 -3.87 -4.83 14.91
N ASP A 406 -2.60 -5.11 15.22
CA ASP A 406 -2.00 -6.41 15.00
C ASP A 406 -2.68 -7.47 15.88
N ILE A 407 -2.97 -8.65 15.31
CA ILE A 407 -3.57 -9.75 16.05
C ILE A 407 -2.44 -10.63 16.58
N THR A 408 -2.15 -10.55 17.88
CA THR A 408 -1.17 -11.43 18.52
C THR A 408 -1.82 -12.29 19.59
N LEU A 409 -1.59 -13.60 19.51
CA LEU A 409 -2.23 -14.59 20.35
C LEU A 409 -1.28 -15.74 20.62
N VAL A 410 -1.14 -16.11 21.89
CA VAL A 410 -0.44 -17.31 22.37
C VAL A 410 -1.42 -18.15 23.17
N VAL A 411 -1.51 -19.43 22.85
CA VAL A 411 -2.32 -20.43 23.57
C VAL A 411 -1.40 -21.52 24.08
N ALA A 412 -1.49 -21.86 25.36
CA ALA A 412 -0.72 -22.93 25.99
C ALA A 412 -1.61 -23.80 26.88
N ARG A 413 -1.69 -25.09 26.60
CA ARG A 413 -2.53 -26.08 27.26
C ARG A 413 -1.68 -27.12 27.98
N CYS A 414 -1.96 -27.33 29.26
CA CYS A 414 -1.32 -28.36 30.07
C CYS A 414 -1.93 -29.75 29.78
N ARG A 415 -1.09 -30.77 29.59
CA ARG A 415 -1.46 -32.14 29.21
C ARG A 415 -1.74 -33.06 30.38
#